data_AF-A0A4V5ZYX4-F1
#
_entry.id   AF-A0A4V5ZYX4-F1
#
_cell.length_a   1.000
_cell.length_b   1.000
_cell.length_c   1.000
_cell.angle_alpha   90.00
_cell.angle_beta   90.00
_cell.angle_gamma   90.00
#
_symmetry.space_group_name_H-M   'P 1'
#
loop_
_entity.id
_entity.type
_entity.pdbx_description
1 polymer ?
#
loop_
_entity_poly.entity_id
_entity_poly.type
_entity_poly.pdbx_seq_one_letter_code
_entity_poly.pdbx_strand_id
1 'polypeptide(L)'
;MMALSAKDSFRVERDTFGELQVPSDKYYGAQTARSMMNFKIGGPEERMPLPVVHAFGILKKAAALVNQEFGLDAKIASAISQAADEVIAGKLDEHFPLVVWQTGSGTQSNMNVNEVISNRAIELLGGQLGSKNPVHPNDHVNKSQSSNDTFPTAMHIAVARELNKHLLPSMGTLRDALQEKAKEFEKIIKIGRTHTQDAVPLTLGQEFSAYVQQLNNGIARVEATLPRLYELAAGGTAVGTGLNTRIGFAENRDYGSTIRDGSEQVRSPGRPRRAGGGPRRSQRCGDVADEDRQRHPLPGQRTSLRPRRAVAAGERAGKLDHAGQGEPNPMRVFDDDLRAGLR
;
A
#
# COMPACT_ATOMS: atom_id res chain seq x y z
N MET A 1 1.79 -50.87 -2.59
CA MET A 1 1.64 -49.70 -1.71
C MET A 1 2.22 -48.50 -2.44
N MET A 2 1.36 -47.66 -3.05
CA MET A 2 1.82 -46.39 -3.60
C MET A 2 2.07 -45.42 -2.43
N ALA A 3 3.26 -44.86 -2.36
CA ALA A 3 3.59 -43.80 -1.42
C ALA A 3 2.76 -42.56 -1.79
N LEU A 4 1.87 -42.13 -0.89
CA LEU A 4 1.18 -40.85 -1.00
C LEU A 4 2.24 -39.74 -1.02
N SER A 5 2.19 -38.89 -2.04
CA SER A 5 2.96 -37.65 -2.10
C SER A 5 2.66 -36.81 -0.86
N ALA A 6 3.65 -36.15 -0.27
CA ALA A 6 3.47 -35.28 0.90
C ALA A 6 2.36 -34.20 0.71
N LYS A 7 1.97 -33.92 -0.54
CA LYS A 7 0.86 -33.05 -0.93
C LYS A 7 -0.55 -33.53 -0.55
N ASP A 8 -0.75 -34.80 -0.20
CA ASP A 8 -2.08 -35.38 0.07
C ASP A 8 -2.34 -35.68 1.55
N SER A 9 -1.44 -35.27 2.44
CA SER A 9 -1.62 -35.47 3.89
C SER A 9 -2.41 -34.31 4.51
N PHE A 10 -3.48 -34.62 5.23
CA PHE A 10 -4.28 -33.63 5.96
C PHE A 10 -4.10 -33.77 7.48
N ARG A 11 -4.12 -32.65 8.19
CA ARG A 11 -4.33 -32.60 9.65
C ARG A 11 -5.75 -32.18 9.96
N VAL A 12 -6.24 -32.63 11.11
CA VAL A 12 -7.54 -32.20 11.62
C VAL A 12 -7.34 -30.99 12.52
N GLU A 13 -8.01 -29.89 12.20
CA GLU A 13 -8.12 -28.69 13.02
C GLU A 13 -9.54 -28.55 13.54
N ARG A 14 -9.70 -27.99 14.73
CA ARG A 14 -11.02 -27.78 15.36
C ARG A 14 -11.24 -26.32 15.71
N ASP A 15 -12.43 -25.81 15.39
CA ASP A 15 -12.99 -24.57 15.90
C ASP A 15 -14.31 -24.84 16.63
N THR A 16 -15.05 -23.78 16.99
CA THR A 16 -16.35 -23.91 17.68
C THR A 16 -17.45 -24.54 16.83
N PHE A 17 -17.29 -24.57 15.51
CA PHE A 17 -18.25 -25.16 14.56
C PHE A 17 -17.92 -26.62 14.22
N GLY A 18 -16.79 -27.15 14.71
CA GLY A 18 -16.41 -28.55 14.56
C GLY A 18 -15.03 -28.74 13.96
N GLU A 19 -14.80 -29.95 13.46
CA GLU A 19 -13.53 -30.38 12.85
C GLU A 19 -13.49 -30.05 11.35
N LEU A 20 -12.28 -29.77 10.87
CA LEU A 20 -12.01 -29.49 9.46
C LEU A 20 -10.64 -30.04 9.06
N GLN A 21 -10.55 -30.56 7.84
CA GLN A 21 -9.28 -31.02 7.29
C GLN A 21 -8.50 -29.85 6.68
N VAL A 22 -7.24 -29.74 7.06
CA VAL A 22 -6.30 -28.72 6.58
C VAL A 22 -5.06 -29.43 6.03
N PRO A 23 -4.52 -29.02 4.86
CA PRO A 23 -3.28 -29.59 4.34
C PRO A 23 -2.14 -29.52 5.37
N SER A 24 -1.41 -30.62 5.55
CA SER A 24 -0.39 -30.73 6.60
C SER A 24 0.81 -29.81 6.36
N ASP A 25 1.02 -29.39 5.11
CA ASP A 25 2.07 -28.47 4.68
C ASP A 25 1.70 -26.98 4.87
N LYS A 26 0.52 -26.66 5.39
CA LYS A 26 0.06 -25.27 5.58
C LYS A 26 -0.12 -24.88 7.04
N TYR A 27 0.42 -23.73 7.47
CA TYR A 27 0.30 -23.29 8.87
C TYR A 27 -1.05 -22.67 9.27
N TYR A 28 -1.95 -22.34 8.34
CA TYR A 28 -3.27 -21.79 8.70
C TYR A 28 -4.19 -22.84 9.32
N GLY A 29 -5.22 -22.45 10.07
CA GLY A 29 -6.06 -23.38 10.85
C GLY A 29 -7.49 -23.51 10.33
N ALA A 30 -8.38 -23.98 11.22
CA ALA A 30 -9.79 -24.25 10.90
C ALA A 30 -10.55 -23.00 10.43
N GLN A 31 -10.32 -21.83 11.04
CA GLN A 31 -11.09 -20.62 10.68
C GLN A 31 -10.70 -20.13 9.29
N THR A 32 -9.41 -20.19 8.94
CA THR A 32 -8.94 -19.86 7.59
C THR A 32 -9.53 -20.82 6.56
N ALA A 33 -9.43 -22.12 6.80
CA ALA A 33 -9.97 -23.12 5.88
C ALA A 33 -11.50 -22.99 5.70
N ARG A 34 -12.24 -22.68 6.78
CA ARG A 34 -13.68 -22.40 6.71
C ARG A 34 -13.98 -21.13 5.91
N SER A 35 -13.17 -20.08 6.07
CA SER A 35 -13.29 -18.85 5.29
C SER A 35 -13.12 -19.12 3.80
N MET A 36 -12.14 -19.93 3.40
CA MET A 36 -11.95 -20.33 1.99
C MET A 36 -13.16 -21.08 1.42
N MET A 37 -13.87 -21.87 2.23
CA MET A 37 -15.08 -22.57 1.80
C MET A 37 -16.28 -21.61 1.63
N ASN A 38 -16.40 -20.63 2.53
CA ASN A 38 -17.53 -19.71 2.59
C ASN A 38 -17.40 -18.54 1.59
N PHE A 39 -16.19 -18.04 1.37
CA PHE A 39 -15.92 -16.84 0.55
C PHE A 39 -15.17 -17.23 -0.72
N LYS A 40 -15.88 -17.86 -1.65
CA LYS A 40 -15.37 -18.20 -3.00
C LYS A 40 -15.64 -17.07 -3.99
N ILE A 41 -15.22 -15.86 -3.64
CA ILE A 41 -15.45 -14.65 -4.43
C ILE A 41 -14.09 -14.08 -4.82
N GLY A 42 -13.86 -13.95 -6.12
CA GLY A 42 -12.59 -13.51 -6.70
C GLY A 42 -11.59 -14.64 -6.98
N GLY A 43 -10.38 -14.27 -7.37
CA GLY A 43 -9.29 -15.21 -7.72
C GLY A 43 -8.01 -15.04 -6.90
N PRO A 44 -6.93 -15.77 -7.25
CA PRO A 44 -5.61 -15.61 -6.64
C PRO A 44 -5.08 -14.17 -6.65
N GLU A 45 -5.41 -13.39 -7.69
CA GLU A 45 -5.06 -11.97 -7.83
C GLU A 45 -5.80 -11.05 -6.85
N GLU A 46 -6.92 -11.51 -6.30
CA GLU A 46 -7.76 -10.77 -5.35
C GLU A 46 -7.60 -11.32 -3.93
N ARG A 47 -6.48 -11.98 -3.65
CA ARG A 47 -6.06 -12.31 -2.29
C ARG A 47 -5.70 -11.06 -1.51
N MET A 48 -5.72 -11.18 -0.18
CA MET A 48 -5.28 -10.09 0.68
C MET A 48 -3.87 -9.64 0.27
N PRO A 49 -3.64 -8.35 -0.03
CA PRO A 49 -2.33 -7.89 -0.48
C PRO A 49 -1.23 -8.23 0.53
N LEU A 50 -0.10 -8.74 0.05
CA LEU A 50 1.04 -9.12 0.89
C LEU A 50 1.52 -7.97 1.81
N PRO A 51 1.53 -6.68 1.39
CA PRO A 51 1.84 -5.59 2.31
C PRO A 51 0.96 -5.55 3.58
N VAL A 52 -0.32 -5.94 3.47
CA VAL A 52 -1.24 -6.04 4.62
C VAL A 52 -0.87 -7.23 5.51
N VAL A 53 -0.54 -8.38 4.91
CA VAL A 53 -0.08 -9.57 5.64
C VAL A 53 1.23 -9.30 6.40
N HIS A 54 2.20 -8.66 5.76
CA HIS A 54 3.47 -8.29 6.39
C HIS A 54 3.25 -7.25 7.50
N ALA A 55 2.36 -6.28 7.30
CA ALA A 55 1.98 -5.32 8.32
C ALA A 55 1.33 -5.98 9.55
N PHE A 56 0.53 -7.02 9.33
CA PHE A 56 0.03 -7.87 10.42
C PHE A 56 1.17 -8.55 11.18
N GLY A 57 2.21 -9.05 10.50
CA GLY A 57 3.41 -9.57 11.15
C GLY A 57 4.05 -8.55 12.11
N ILE A 58 4.25 -7.31 11.65
CA ILE A 58 4.79 -6.22 12.48
C ILE A 58 3.90 -5.98 13.71
N LEU A 59 2.59 -5.90 13.51
CA LEU A 59 1.60 -5.69 14.57
C LEU A 59 1.65 -6.81 15.61
N LYS A 60 1.66 -8.08 15.17
CA LYS A 60 1.64 -9.24 16.07
C LYS A 60 2.93 -9.37 16.87
N LYS A 61 4.07 -9.05 16.27
CA LYS A 61 5.35 -8.93 16.99
C LYS A 61 5.27 -7.86 18.07
N ALA A 62 4.84 -6.65 17.71
CA ALA A 62 4.71 -5.54 18.66
C ALA A 62 3.77 -5.90 19.82
N ALA A 63 2.62 -6.52 19.54
CA ALA A 63 1.68 -6.96 20.55
C ALA A 63 2.24 -8.05 21.47
N ALA A 64 3.03 -9.01 20.95
CA ALA A 64 3.64 -10.06 21.75
C ALA A 64 4.69 -9.50 22.72
N LEU A 65 5.54 -8.59 22.27
CA LEU A 65 6.57 -7.93 23.09
C LEU A 65 5.93 -7.15 24.25
N VAL A 66 4.90 -6.35 23.97
CA VAL A 66 4.19 -5.61 25.03
C VAL A 66 3.45 -6.55 25.98
N ASN A 67 2.81 -7.60 25.45
CA ASN A 67 2.13 -8.56 26.32
C ASN A 67 3.11 -9.33 27.21
N GLN A 68 4.37 -9.50 26.82
CA GLN A 68 5.41 -10.09 27.67
C GLN A 68 5.63 -9.25 28.94
N GLU A 69 5.69 -7.92 28.81
CA GLU A 69 5.76 -7.00 29.97
C GLU A 69 4.53 -7.13 30.89
N PHE A 70 3.39 -7.53 30.33
CA PHE A 70 2.14 -7.72 31.06
C PHE A 70 1.85 -9.17 31.47
N GLY A 71 2.84 -10.05 31.40
CA GLY A 71 2.78 -11.40 31.94
C GLY A 71 2.47 -12.51 30.94
N LEU A 72 2.59 -12.27 29.63
CA LEU A 72 2.72 -13.34 28.66
C LEU A 72 4.07 -14.05 28.88
N ASP A 73 4.06 -15.39 28.88
CA ASP A 73 5.28 -16.19 29.04
C ASP A 73 6.35 -15.79 28.00
N ALA A 74 7.59 -15.60 28.47
CA ALA A 74 8.67 -15.10 27.64
C ALA A 74 9.05 -16.04 26.49
N LYS A 75 8.93 -17.37 26.69
CA LYS A 75 9.20 -18.33 25.61
C LYS A 75 8.12 -18.27 24.54
N ILE A 76 6.85 -18.14 24.96
CA ILE A 76 5.73 -17.94 24.03
C ILE A 76 5.88 -16.62 23.27
N ALA A 77 6.16 -15.51 23.97
CA ALA A 77 6.35 -14.21 23.35
C ALA A 77 7.52 -14.19 22.35
N SER A 78 8.63 -14.84 22.69
CA SER A 78 9.80 -14.99 21.81
C SER A 78 9.47 -15.82 20.56
N ALA A 79 8.80 -16.97 20.72
CA ALA A 79 8.40 -17.82 19.60
C ALA A 79 7.39 -17.11 18.66
N ILE A 80 6.43 -16.38 19.21
CA ILE A 80 5.50 -15.55 18.43
C ILE A 80 6.26 -14.46 17.67
N SER A 81 7.20 -13.78 18.32
CA SER A 81 8.00 -12.72 17.70
C SER A 81 8.85 -13.27 16.55
N GLN A 82 9.47 -14.43 16.73
CA GLN A 82 10.26 -15.10 15.68
C GLN A 82 9.39 -15.53 14.50
N ALA A 83 8.22 -16.14 14.76
CA ALA A 83 7.27 -16.50 13.70
C ALA A 83 6.73 -15.25 12.96
N ALA A 84 6.46 -14.16 13.69
CA ALA A 84 6.05 -12.90 13.12
C ALA A 84 7.16 -12.28 12.23
N ASP A 85 8.43 -12.39 12.62
CA ASP A 85 9.56 -11.96 11.79
C ASP A 85 9.63 -12.72 10.45
N GLU A 86 9.27 -14.01 10.43
CA GLU A 86 9.16 -14.78 9.19
C GLU A 86 8.00 -14.32 8.30
N VAL A 87 6.88 -13.90 8.88
CA VAL A 87 5.78 -13.24 8.14
C VAL A 87 6.26 -11.91 7.56
N ILE A 88 6.95 -11.08 8.34
CA ILE A 88 7.47 -9.78 7.90
C ILE A 88 8.47 -9.94 6.74
N ALA A 89 9.28 -11.00 6.78
CA ALA A 89 10.27 -11.33 5.77
C ALA A 89 9.70 -12.02 4.52
N GLY A 90 8.38 -12.26 4.45
CA GLY A 90 7.72 -12.91 3.32
C GLY A 90 7.96 -14.42 3.20
N LYS A 91 8.55 -15.06 4.22
CA LYS A 91 8.85 -16.51 4.18
C LYS A 91 7.60 -17.38 4.25
N LEU A 92 6.49 -16.81 4.71
CA LEU A 92 5.24 -17.53 4.97
C LEU A 92 4.09 -17.10 4.04
N ASP A 93 4.38 -16.37 2.96
CA ASP A 93 3.36 -15.76 2.09
C ASP A 93 2.35 -16.76 1.52
N GLU A 94 2.79 -18.00 1.24
CA GLU A 94 1.92 -19.07 0.73
C GLU A 94 0.86 -19.57 1.73
N HIS A 95 0.94 -19.16 2.99
CA HIS A 95 0.01 -19.58 4.05
C HIS A 95 -1.15 -18.59 4.26
N PHE A 96 -1.30 -17.61 3.38
CA PHE A 96 -2.35 -16.59 3.43
C PHE A 96 -3.27 -16.65 2.19
N PRO A 97 -4.16 -17.66 2.10
CA PRO A 97 -4.93 -17.93 0.89
C PRO A 97 -6.20 -17.07 0.75
N LEU A 98 -6.54 -16.25 1.76
CA LEU A 98 -7.83 -15.58 1.84
C LEU A 98 -7.96 -14.42 0.83
N VAL A 99 -9.16 -14.31 0.28
CA VAL A 99 -9.57 -13.23 -0.64
C VAL A 99 -9.90 -11.94 0.11
N VAL A 100 -9.81 -10.81 -0.59
CA VAL A 100 -10.25 -9.49 -0.10
C VAL A 100 -11.75 -9.51 0.23
N TRP A 101 -12.54 -10.24 -0.56
CA TRP A 101 -14.00 -10.34 -0.45
C TRP A 101 -14.47 -11.26 0.68
N GLN A 102 -14.15 -10.89 1.91
CA GLN A 102 -14.51 -11.59 3.15
C GLN A 102 -15.37 -10.69 4.07
N THR A 103 -15.40 -10.94 5.39
CA THR A 103 -16.11 -10.04 6.31
C THR A 103 -15.52 -8.61 6.29
N GLY A 104 -16.38 -7.60 6.45
CA GLY A 104 -15.96 -6.20 6.38
C GLY A 104 -15.03 -5.74 7.51
N SER A 105 -15.00 -6.46 8.64
CA SER A 105 -14.05 -6.21 9.74
C SER A 105 -12.67 -6.86 9.54
N GLY A 106 -12.49 -7.66 8.48
CA GLY A 106 -11.24 -8.39 8.21
C GLY A 106 -10.92 -9.48 9.24
N THR A 107 -11.92 -9.96 9.99
CA THR A 107 -11.74 -10.96 11.05
C THR A 107 -11.10 -12.24 10.53
N GLN A 108 -11.45 -12.73 9.33
CA GLN A 108 -10.84 -13.95 8.83
C GLN A 108 -9.36 -13.76 8.48
N SER A 109 -8.93 -12.62 7.92
CA SER A 109 -7.49 -12.33 7.76
C SER A 109 -6.76 -12.17 9.08
N ASN A 110 -7.35 -11.50 10.09
CA ASN A 110 -6.72 -11.43 11.43
C ASN A 110 -6.54 -12.84 12.00
N MET A 111 -7.55 -13.71 11.88
CA MET A 111 -7.46 -15.10 12.34
C MET A 111 -6.49 -15.94 11.52
N ASN A 112 -6.39 -15.73 10.21
CA ASN A 112 -5.40 -16.39 9.38
C ASN A 112 -3.98 -16.10 9.85
N VAL A 113 -3.67 -14.84 10.15
CA VAL A 113 -2.38 -14.46 10.74
C VAL A 113 -2.19 -15.10 12.11
N ASN A 114 -3.21 -15.06 12.98
CA ASN A 114 -3.12 -15.67 14.30
C ASN A 114 -2.81 -17.18 14.22
N GLU A 115 -3.51 -17.90 13.35
CA GLU A 115 -3.34 -19.35 13.16
C GLU A 115 -1.95 -19.69 12.57
N VAL A 116 -1.50 -18.95 11.54
CA VAL A 116 -0.18 -19.16 10.94
C VAL A 116 0.94 -18.92 11.95
N ILE A 117 0.91 -17.79 12.66
CA ILE A 117 1.92 -17.46 13.67
C ILE A 117 1.87 -18.45 14.83
N SER A 118 0.68 -18.83 15.29
CA SER A 118 0.49 -19.85 16.33
C SER A 118 1.14 -21.17 15.94
N ASN A 119 0.79 -21.73 14.78
CA ASN A 119 1.31 -23.02 14.35
C ASN A 119 2.81 -22.98 14.08
N ARG A 120 3.33 -21.89 13.52
CA ARG A 120 4.78 -21.72 13.35
C ARG A 120 5.51 -21.60 14.70
N ALA A 121 4.96 -20.86 15.65
CA ALA A 121 5.52 -20.77 17.00
C ALA A 121 5.47 -22.11 17.75
N ILE A 122 4.42 -22.91 17.57
CA ILE A 122 4.34 -24.28 18.12
C ILE A 122 5.44 -25.15 17.54
N GLU A 123 5.65 -25.10 16.23
CA GLU A 123 6.72 -25.87 15.57
C GLU A 123 8.11 -25.45 16.04
N LEU A 124 8.37 -24.14 16.19
CA LEU A 124 9.63 -23.61 16.75
C LEU A 124 9.90 -24.12 18.18
N LEU A 125 8.84 -24.42 18.93
CA LEU A 125 8.90 -24.97 20.28
C LEU A 125 8.87 -26.51 20.31
N GLY A 126 8.92 -27.17 19.15
CA GLY A 126 8.90 -28.63 19.03
C GLY A 126 7.54 -29.27 19.31
N GLY A 127 6.46 -28.49 19.28
CA GLY A 127 5.10 -28.98 19.47
C GLY A 127 4.44 -29.49 18.19
N GLN A 128 3.20 -29.96 18.32
CA GLN A 128 2.41 -30.49 17.20
C GLN A 128 1.52 -29.41 16.58
N LEU A 129 1.64 -29.18 15.27
CA LEU A 129 0.79 -28.24 14.53
C LEU A 129 -0.71 -28.55 14.72
N GLY A 130 -1.52 -27.51 14.88
CA GLY A 130 -2.97 -27.58 15.10
C GLY A 130 -3.42 -27.95 16.51
N SER A 131 -2.48 -28.34 17.38
CA SER A 131 -2.79 -28.61 18.79
C SER A 131 -3.20 -27.37 19.58
N LYS A 132 -2.85 -26.16 19.08
CA LYS A 132 -2.99 -24.87 19.77
C LYS A 132 -2.25 -24.83 21.12
N ASN A 133 -1.27 -25.70 21.32
CA ASN A 133 -0.48 -25.87 22.53
C ASN A 133 1.02 -25.95 22.14
N PRO A 134 1.93 -25.17 22.74
CA PRO A 134 1.72 -24.18 23.81
C PRO A 134 1.16 -22.82 23.35
N VAL A 135 1.12 -22.56 22.04
CA VAL A 135 0.73 -21.22 21.53
C VAL A 135 -0.66 -21.24 20.92
N HIS A 136 -1.68 -20.92 21.72
CA HIS A 136 -3.05 -20.70 21.25
C HIS A 136 -3.22 -19.42 20.40
N PRO A 137 -3.93 -19.46 19.25
CA PRO A 137 -4.07 -18.32 18.34
C PRO A 137 -4.86 -17.14 18.93
N ASN A 138 -5.87 -17.38 19.78
CA ASN A 138 -6.63 -16.30 20.42
C ASN A 138 -5.96 -15.82 21.71
N ASP A 139 -5.77 -16.73 22.66
CA ASP A 139 -5.31 -16.45 24.02
C ASP A 139 -3.88 -15.92 24.13
N HIS A 140 -3.03 -16.21 23.13
CA HIS A 140 -1.64 -15.73 23.07
C HIS A 140 -1.42 -14.78 21.89
N VAL A 141 -1.59 -15.23 20.64
CA VAL A 141 -1.26 -14.40 19.46
C VAL A 141 -2.20 -13.20 19.32
N ASN A 142 -3.49 -13.38 19.63
CA ASN A 142 -4.50 -12.32 19.62
C ASN A 142 -4.76 -11.72 21.03
N LYS A 143 -3.85 -11.92 21.98
CA LYS A 143 -4.01 -11.40 23.33
C LYS A 143 -4.09 -9.87 23.32
N SER A 144 -5.07 -9.32 24.03
CA SER A 144 -5.33 -7.87 24.14
C SER A 144 -5.67 -7.17 22.82
N GLN A 145 -6.21 -7.92 21.87
CA GLN A 145 -6.51 -7.46 20.51
C GLN A 145 -7.92 -7.87 20.06
N SER A 146 -8.44 -7.15 19.07
CA SER A 146 -9.68 -7.44 18.34
C SER A 146 -9.42 -7.31 16.84
N SER A 147 -10.15 -8.01 15.96
CA SER A 147 -10.05 -7.69 14.53
C SER A 147 -10.35 -6.21 14.23
N ASN A 148 -11.20 -5.60 15.06
CA ASN A 148 -11.69 -4.25 14.87
C ASN A 148 -10.66 -3.16 15.18
N ASP A 149 -9.60 -3.47 15.95
CA ASP A 149 -8.47 -2.58 16.15
C ASP A 149 -7.20 -3.05 15.41
N THR A 150 -7.04 -4.36 15.19
CA THR A 150 -5.85 -4.88 14.50
C THR A 150 -5.90 -4.72 12.99
N PHE A 151 -7.03 -4.99 12.33
CA PHE A 151 -7.14 -4.85 10.88
C PHE A 151 -6.93 -3.40 10.40
N PRO A 152 -7.60 -2.38 10.97
CA PRO A 152 -7.32 -0.99 10.58
C PRO A 152 -5.88 -0.56 10.91
N THR A 153 -5.29 -1.06 12.00
CA THR A 153 -3.87 -0.81 12.32
C THR A 153 -2.94 -1.40 11.27
N ALA A 154 -3.13 -2.67 10.88
CA ALA A 154 -2.35 -3.31 9.82
C ALA A 154 -2.53 -2.60 8.48
N MET A 155 -3.75 -2.14 8.17
CA MET A 155 -4.03 -1.34 6.98
C MET A 155 -3.23 -0.02 6.96
N HIS A 156 -3.22 0.73 8.07
CA HIS A 156 -2.45 1.97 8.18
C HIS A 156 -0.95 1.73 8.05
N ILE A 157 -0.42 0.69 8.68
CA ILE A 157 0.99 0.29 8.58
C ILE A 157 1.35 -0.07 7.13
N ALA A 158 0.50 -0.86 6.47
CA ALA A 158 0.73 -1.27 5.07
C ALA A 158 0.77 -0.05 4.14
N VAL A 159 -0.24 0.82 4.20
CA VAL A 159 -0.28 2.05 3.39
C VAL A 159 0.92 2.96 3.68
N ALA A 160 1.28 3.13 4.95
CA ALA A 160 2.44 3.93 5.32
C ALA A 160 3.74 3.37 4.72
N ARG A 161 3.94 2.05 4.75
CA ARG A 161 5.10 1.40 4.13
C ARG A 161 5.11 1.57 2.62
N GLU A 162 3.99 1.33 1.94
CA GLU A 162 3.90 1.48 0.48
C GLU A 162 4.16 2.92 0.02
N LEU A 163 3.60 3.91 0.72
CA LEU A 163 3.82 5.32 0.41
C LEU A 163 5.29 5.71 0.54
N ASN A 164 5.92 5.32 1.64
CA ASN A 164 7.29 5.75 1.91
C ASN A 164 8.33 4.91 1.12
N LYS A 165 8.12 3.60 0.93
CA LYS A 165 9.11 2.70 0.28
C LYS A 165 9.01 2.69 -1.24
N HIS A 166 7.82 2.91 -1.78
CA HIS A 166 7.58 2.77 -3.22
C HIS A 166 7.12 4.07 -3.86
N LEU A 167 6.01 4.65 -3.41
CA LEU A 167 5.39 5.78 -4.12
C LEU A 167 6.28 7.04 -4.08
N LEU A 168 6.62 7.54 -2.89
CA LEU A 168 7.38 8.78 -2.73
C LEU A 168 8.77 8.71 -3.40
N PRO A 169 9.56 7.61 -3.28
CA PRO A 169 10.81 7.46 -4.02
C PRO A 169 10.62 7.43 -5.54
N SER A 170 9.57 6.76 -6.03
CA SER A 170 9.27 6.70 -7.47
C SER A 170 8.86 8.07 -8.03
N MET A 171 8.06 8.82 -7.28
CA MET A 171 7.71 10.21 -7.62
C MET A 171 8.96 11.11 -7.63
N GLY A 172 9.85 10.94 -6.65
CA GLY A 172 11.14 11.64 -6.59
C GLY A 172 12.02 11.35 -7.82
N THR A 173 12.14 10.08 -8.19
CA THR A 173 12.90 9.64 -9.37
C THR A 173 12.35 10.28 -10.65
N LEU A 174 11.02 10.25 -10.84
CA LEU A 174 10.39 10.88 -12.01
C LEU A 174 10.58 12.40 -12.01
N ARG A 175 10.44 13.06 -10.85
CA ARG A 175 10.65 14.50 -10.69
C ARG A 175 12.07 14.88 -11.10
N ASP A 176 13.07 14.15 -10.62
CA ASP A 176 14.48 14.45 -10.88
C ASP A 176 14.82 14.28 -12.36
N ALA A 177 14.35 13.21 -12.99
CA ALA A 177 14.50 13.01 -14.43
C ALA A 177 13.85 14.13 -15.27
N LEU A 178 12.66 14.59 -14.89
CA LEU A 178 12.01 15.73 -15.56
C LEU A 178 12.74 17.05 -15.29
N GLN A 179 13.35 17.21 -14.11
CA GLN A 179 14.12 18.39 -13.75
C GLN A 179 15.43 18.47 -14.56
N GLU A 180 16.09 17.34 -14.81
CA GLU A 180 17.24 17.26 -15.71
C GLU A 180 16.84 17.65 -17.14
N LYS A 181 15.72 17.11 -17.65
CA LYS A 181 15.21 17.49 -18.97
C LYS A 181 14.79 18.96 -19.07
N ALA A 182 14.22 19.53 -18.01
CA ALA A 182 13.91 20.96 -17.97
C ALA A 182 15.18 21.82 -18.17
N LYS A 183 16.32 21.42 -17.59
CA LYS A 183 17.61 22.11 -17.75
C LYS A 183 18.19 21.91 -19.15
N GLU A 184 18.18 20.67 -19.66
CA GLU A 184 18.64 20.34 -21.02
C GLU A 184 17.88 21.15 -22.08
N PHE A 185 16.59 21.40 -21.87
CA PHE A 185 15.71 22.07 -22.81
C PHE A 185 15.58 23.59 -22.60
N GLU A 186 16.38 24.18 -21.71
CA GLU A 186 16.28 25.59 -21.32
C GLU A 186 16.42 26.54 -22.51
N LYS A 187 17.21 26.18 -23.52
CA LYS A 187 17.50 27.01 -24.70
C LYS A 187 16.61 26.73 -25.92
N ILE A 188 15.74 25.71 -25.85
CA ILE A 188 14.88 25.33 -26.97
C ILE A 188 13.62 26.20 -26.94
N ILE A 189 13.52 27.21 -27.82
CA ILE A 189 12.34 28.06 -27.95
C ILE A 189 11.28 27.33 -28.78
N LYS A 190 10.03 27.33 -28.29
CA LYS A 190 8.87 26.74 -28.97
C LYS A 190 7.65 27.65 -28.88
N ILE A 191 6.66 27.38 -29.72
CA ILE A 191 5.36 28.06 -29.66
C ILE A 191 4.51 27.47 -28.52
N GLY A 192 4.01 28.34 -27.64
CA GLY A 192 3.01 27.97 -26.65
C GLY A 192 1.66 27.69 -27.30
N ARG A 193 0.83 26.86 -26.66
CA ARG A 193 -0.54 26.62 -27.13
C ARG A 193 -1.56 26.70 -26.01
N THR A 194 -2.55 27.56 -26.19
CA THR A 194 -3.74 27.66 -25.33
C THR A 194 -4.96 27.35 -26.17
N HIS A 195 -5.92 26.58 -25.64
CA HIS A 195 -7.03 26.05 -26.44
C HIS A 195 -6.57 25.28 -27.70
N THR A 196 -5.38 24.67 -27.65
CA THR A 196 -4.70 24.02 -28.79
C THR A 196 -4.34 24.93 -29.97
N GLN A 197 -4.58 26.23 -29.88
CA GLN A 197 -4.18 27.23 -30.86
C GLN A 197 -2.83 27.83 -30.49
N ASP A 198 -2.10 28.33 -31.49
CA ASP A 198 -0.81 28.98 -31.30
C ASP A 198 -0.96 30.26 -30.46
N ALA A 199 -0.01 30.46 -29.55
CA ALA A 199 0.00 31.58 -28.60
C ALA A 199 1.34 32.32 -28.68
N VAL A 200 1.94 32.65 -27.52
CA VAL A 200 3.26 33.30 -27.45
C VAL A 200 4.39 32.28 -27.21
N PRO A 201 5.65 32.60 -27.57
CA PRO A 201 6.78 31.71 -27.33
C PRO A 201 7.09 31.47 -25.84
N LEU A 202 7.65 30.30 -25.55
CA LEU A 202 8.29 29.91 -24.29
C LEU A 202 9.40 28.89 -24.58
N THR A 203 10.25 28.58 -23.61
CA THR A 203 11.21 27.49 -23.78
C THR A 203 10.59 26.14 -23.45
N LEU A 204 11.04 25.07 -24.09
CA LEU A 204 10.64 23.70 -23.74
C LEU A 204 11.07 23.37 -22.29
N GLY A 205 12.17 23.95 -21.81
CA GLY A 205 12.56 23.90 -20.41
C GLY A 205 11.52 24.50 -19.46
N GLN A 206 10.92 25.64 -19.81
CA GLN A 206 9.82 26.23 -19.02
C GLN A 206 8.60 25.30 -18.96
N GLU A 207 8.23 24.67 -20.08
CA GLU A 207 7.13 23.69 -20.09
C GLU A 207 7.43 22.48 -19.17
N PHE A 208 8.64 21.92 -19.24
CA PHE A 208 9.04 20.79 -18.38
C PHE A 208 9.15 21.18 -16.90
N SER A 209 9.58 22.41 -16.58
CA SER A 209 9.60 22.90 -15.21
C SER A 209 8.20 22.93 -14.58
N ALA A 210 7.15 23.14 -15.37
CA ALA A 210 5.77 23.08 -14.88
C ALA A 210 5.39 21.64 -14.48
N TYR A 211 5.84 20.63 -15.22
CA TYR A 211 5.64 19.22 -14.87
C TYR A 211 6.39 18.84 -13.58
N VAL A 212 7.62 19.35 -13.41
CA VAL A 212 8.38 19.19 -12.16
C VAL A 212 7.62 19.80 -10.99
N GLN A 213 7.07 21.00 -11.15
CA GLN A 213 6.28 21.65 -10.10
C GLN A 213 5.01 20.87 -9.75
N GLN A 214 4.35 20.23 -10.73
CA GLN A 214 3.21 19.35 -10.46
C GLN A 214 3.61 18.16 -9.56
N LEU A 215 4.77 17.54 -9.79
CA LEU A 215 5.27 16.45 -8.97
C LEU A 215 5.70 16.92 -7.57
N ASN A 216 6.36 18.08 -7.46
CA ASN A 216 6.67 18.68 -6.17
C ASN A 216 5.40 18.88 -5.32
N ASN A 217 4.35 19.43 -5.93
CA ASN A 217 3.08 19.62 -5.25
C ASN A 217 2.40 18.28 -4.90
N GLY A 218 2.50 17.27 -5.77
CA GLY A 218 1.98 15.92 -5.51
C GLY A 218 2.66 15.26 -4.32
N ILE A 219 3.99 15.27 -4.28
CA ILE A 219 4.80 14.76 -3.15
C ILE A 219 4.37 15.45 -1.85
N ALA A 220 4.31 16.78 -1.84
CA ALA A 220 3.93 17.55 -0.65
C ALA A 220 2.51 17.21 -0.15
N ARG A 221 1.57 16.92 -1.05
CA ARG A 221 0.21 16.50 -0.68
C ARG A 221 0.21 15.14 -0.01
N VAL A 222 0.92 14.16 -0.56
CA VAL A 222 1.04 12.82 0.02
C VAL A 222 1.67 12.91 1.41
N GLU A 223 2.80 13.64 1.55
CA GLU A 223 3.48 13.84 2.82
C GLU A 223 2.58 14.50 3.88
N ALA A 224 1.73 15.45 3.49
CA ALA A 224 0.79 16.11 4.40
C ALA A 224 -0.30 15.18 4.97
N THR A 225 -0.52 14.01 4.38
CA THR A 225 -1.46 13.00 4.89
C THR A 225 -0.83 12.06 5.93
N LEU A 226 0.49 11.89 5.90
CA LEU A 226 1.21 10.91 6.71
C LEU A 226 0.98 11.05 8.22
N PRO A 227 0.93 12.26 8.83
CA PRO A 227 0.74 12.38 10.28
C PRO A 227 -0.53 11.69 10.80
N ARG A 228 -1.64 11.78 10.06
CA ARG A 228 -2.91 11.14 10.42
C ARG A 228 -2.90 9.64 10.14
N LEU A 229 -2.19 9.23 9.10
CA LEU A 229 -2.00 7.81 8.77
C LEU A 229 -1.22 7.07 9.87
N TYR A 230 -0.30 7.76 10.55
CA TYR A 230 0.47 7.21 11.66
C TYR A 230 -0.32 7.09 12.97
N GLU A 231 -1.55 7.60 13.04
CA GLU A 231 -2.46 7.36 14.15
C GLU A 231 -3.07 5.96 13.99
N LEU A 232 -2.85 5.09 14.98
CA LEU A 232 -3.23 3.67 14.92
C LEU A 232 -4.42 3.38 15.84
N ALA A 233 -5.27 2.44 15.44
CA ALA A 233 -6.45 2.04 16.21
C ALA A 233 -6.14 1.08 17.37
N ALA A 234 -4.93 0.49 17.39
CA ALA A 234 -4.51 -0.52 18.36
C ALA A 234 -4.78 -0.12 19.80
N GLY A 235 -5.32 -1.06 20.59
CA GLY A 235 -5.75 -0.82 21.97
C GLY A 235 -7.20 -0.36 22.09
N GLY A 236 -7.87 -0.01 20.98
CA GLY A 236 -9.31 0.27 20.96
C GLY A 236 -10.16 -0.98 21.19
N THR A 237 -9.65 -2.17 20.89
CA THR A 237 -10.32 -3.48 21.05
C THR A 237 -11.65 -3.59 20.28
N ALA A 238 -12.71 -4.16 20.88
CA ALA A 238 -13.94 -4.51 20.16
C ALA A 238 -14.72 -3.28 19.65
N VAL A 239 -14.85 -2.25 20.48
CA VAL A 239 -15.72 -1.08 20.23
C VAL A 239 -15.06 0.27 20.56
N GLY A 240 -13.75 0.29 20.83
CA GLY A 240 -12.99 1.52 21.11
C GLY A 240 -12.80 1.84 22.59
N THR A 241 -13.34 1.04 23.52
CA THR A 241 -13.25 1.30 24.97
C THR A 241 -11.94 0.84 25.60
N GLY A 242 -11.17 -0.01 24.92
CA GLY A 242 -10.00 -0.68 25.49
C GLY A 242 -10.33 -1.81 26.48
N LEU A 243 -11.55 -2.37 26.45
CA LEU A 243 -11.89 -3.54 27.26
C LEU A 243 -11.04 -4.74 26.84
N ASN A 244 -10.53 -5.51 27.82
CA ASN A 244 -9.60 -6.64 27.63
C ASN A 244 -8.19 -6.25 27.15
N THR A 245 -7.82 -4.97 27.18
CA THR A 245 -6.42 -4.54 27.11
C THR A 245 -5.98 -3.90 28.44
N ARG A 246 -4.67 -3.76 28.64
CA ARG A 246 -4.11 -3.08 29.83
C ARG A 246 -3.86 -1.60 29.52
N ILE A 247 -4.02 -0.76 30.55
CA ILE A 247 -3.64 0.66 30.47
C ILE A 247 -2.15 0.74 30.11
N GLY A 248 -1.84 1.54 29.09
CA GLY A 248 -0.48 1.70 28.58
C GLY A 248 -0.08 0.71 27.49
N PHE A 249 -0.95 -0.23 27.08
CA PHE A 249 -0.65 -1.15 25.97
C PHE A 249 -0.40 -0.41 24.65
N ALA A 250 -1.28 0.51 24.26
CA ALA A 250 -1.16 1.26 23.02
C ALA A 250 -0.04 2.30 23.07
N GLU A 251 0.19 2.89 24.25
CA GLU A 251 1.23 3.89 24.50
C GLU A 251 2.62 3.29 24.77
N ASN A 252 2.72 1.96 24.86
CA ASN A 252 3.96 1.29 25.19
C ASN A 252 5.05 1.63 24.16
N ARG A 253 6.24 1.96 24.66
CA ARG A 253 7.39 2.34 23.83
C ARG A 253 7.80 1.21 22.87
N ASP A 254 7.73 -0.04 23.31
CA ASP A 254 8.14 -1.21 22.54
C ASP A 254 7.13 -1.51 21.43
N TYR A 255 5.84 -1.21 21.66
CA TYR A 255 4.83 -1.19 20.59
C TYR A 255 5.23 -0.18 19.52
N GLY A 256 5.38 1.09 19.92
CA GLY A 256 5.62 2.18 18.99
C GLY A 256 6.98 2.09 18.29
N SER A 257 8.02 1.54 18.92
CA SER A 257 9.32 1.33 18.30
C SER A 257 9.30 0.17 17.32
N THR A 258 8.71 -0.97 17.67
CA THR A 258 8.58 -2.11 16.75
C THR A 258 7.82 -1.73 15.48
N ILE A 259 6.73 -0.96 15.60
CA ILE A 259 6.00 -0.48 14.42
C ILE A 259 6.87 0.47 13.58
N ARG A 260 7.64 1.36 14.20
CA ARG A 260 8.54 2.31 13.50
C ARG A 260 9.71 1.62 12.82
N ASP A 261 10.29 0.62 13.47
CA ASP A 261 11.43 -0.13 12.96
C ASP A 261 10.99 -1.09 11.85
N GLY A 262 9.86 -1.79 12.03
CA GLY A 262 9.27 -2.65 11.00
C GLY A 262 8.74 -1.89 9.77
N SER A 263 8.39 -0.61 9.93
CA SER A 263 8.06 0.25 8.80
C SER A 263 9.30 0.82 8.10
N GLU A 264 10.50 0.76 8.71
CA GLU A 264 11.79 1.32 8.29
C GLU A 264 11.76 2.80 7.84
N GLN A 265 10.60 3.47 7.98
CA GLN A 265 10.32 4.81 7.52
C GLN A 265 9.22 5.42 8.39
N VAL A 266 9.62 5.90 9.55
CA VAL A 266 8.97 7.09 10.11
C VAL A 266 10.08 8.07 10.44
N ARG A 267 10.57 8.81 9.42
CA ARG A 267 11.18 10.12 9.70
C ARG A 267 10.11 10.90 10.46
N SER A 268 10.35 11.14 11.74
CA SER A 268 9.41 11.82 12.61
C SER A 268 9.11 13.21 12.03
N PRO A 269 7.85 13.59 11.75
CA PRO A 269 7.46 14.97 11.94
C PRO A 269 7.57 15.22 13.46
N GLY A 270 8.18 16.32 13.86
CA GLY A 270 8.34 16.68 15.28
C GLY A 270 7.03 16.50 16.06
N ARG A 271 7.13 16.06 17.32
CA ARG A 271 6.01 15.80 18.25
C ARG A 271 4.84 16.78 18.03
N PRO A 272 3.63 16.30 17.69
CA PRO A 272 2.44 17.12 17.82
C PRO A 272 2.18 17.37 19.31
N ARG A 273 2.04 18.64 19.71
CA ARG A 273 1.44 18.99 21.01
C ARG A 273 -0.02 18.52 20.99
N ARG A 274 -0.42 17.78 22.04
CA ARG A 274 -1.80 17.30 22.24
C ARG A 274 -2.78 18.48 22.17
N ALA A 275 -3.77 18.40 21.29
CA ALA A 275 -5.00 19.18 21.39
C ALA A 275 -6.11 18.24 21.89
N GLY A 276 -6.64 18.52 23.08
CA GLY A 276 -7.90 17.92 23.51
C GLY A 276 -9.04 18.45 22.63
N GLY A 277 -9.86 17.54 22.09
CA GLY A 277 -11.04 17.89 21.32
C GLY A 277 -11.89 16.66 21.04
N GLY A 278 -13.17 16.72 21.42
CA GLY A 278 -14.15 15.63 21.33
C GLY A 278 -14.46 15.15 19.89
N PRO A 279 -15.43 14.23 19.74
CA PRO A 279 -15.58 13.41 18.54
C PRO A 279 -15.98 14.29 17.34
N ARG A 280 -15.07 14.39 16.36
CA ARG A 280 -15.35 15.05 15.08
C ARG A 280 -15.63 13.98 14.02
N ARG A 281 -16.80 14.12 13.39
CA ARG A 281 -17.30 13.28 12.28
C ARG A 281 -16.23 13.06 11.21
N SER A 282 -16.21 11.84 10.68
CA SER A 282 -15.39 11.41 9.55
C SER A 282 -15.45 12.42 8.40
N GLN A 283 -14.34 13.13 8.15
CA GLN A 283 -14.13 13.77 6.86
C GLN A 283 -13.93 12.67 5.82
N ARG A 284 -14.63 12.86 4.69
CA ARG A 284 -14.78 11.90 3.61
C ARG A 284 -13.44 11.32 3.16
N CYS A 285 -13.44 10.02 2.88
CA CYS A 285 -12.43 9.34 2.09
C CYS A 285 -12.40 9.96 0.69
N GLY A 286 -11.62 11.03 0.51
CA GLY A 286 -11.57 11.83 -0.71
C GLY A 286 -10.15 12.15 -1.19
N ASP A 287 -9.14 12.02 -0.32
CA ASP A 287 -7.81 12.56 -0.61
C ASP A 287 -6.92 11.60 -1.42
N VAL A 288 -7.25 10.30 -1.45
CA VAL A 288 -6.60 9.34 -2.38
C VAL A 288 -7.26 9.38 -3.76
N ALA A 289 -8.50 9.88 -3.84
CA ALA A 289 -9.24 9.95 -5.10
C ALA A 289 -8.81 11.14 -5.97
N ASP A 290 -8.07 12.11 -5.46
CA ASP A 290 -7.74 13.33 -6.22
C ASP A 290 -6.71 13.09 -7.34
N GLU A 291 -5.99 11.96 -7.31
CA GLU A 291 -5.14 11.54 -8.43
C GLU A 291 -5.91 10.84 -9.56
N ASP A 292 -7.12 10.31 -9.29
CA ASP A 292 -7.90 9.51 -10.25
C ASP A 292 -9.29 10.09 -10.59
N ARG A 293 -9.76 11.14 -9.90
CA ARG A 293 -11.08 11.76 -10.16
C ARG A 293 -11.19 12.54 -11.46
N GLN A 294 -10.12 12.58 -12.27
CA GLN A 294 -10.20 13.03 -13.66
C GLN A 294 -10.37 11.85 -14.62
N ARG A 295 -11.50 11.13 -14.55
CA ARG A 295 -12.35 10.73 -15.70
C ARG A 295 -13.42 9.67 -15.35
N HIS A 296 -14.69 10.04 -15.56
CA HIS A 296 -15.55 9.32 -16.51
C HIS A 296 -16.18 10.36 -17.46
N PRO A 297 -16.03 10.24 -18.78
CA PRO A 297 -16.77 11.07 -19.72
C PRO A 297 -18.25 10.62 -19.76
N LEU A 298 -19.17 11.59 -19.76
CA LEU A 298 -20.51 11.35 -20.28
C LEU A 298 -20.41 10.88 -21.74
N PRO A 299 -21.27 9.95 -22.22
CA PRO A 299 -21.20 9.45 -23.58
C PRO A 299 -21.41 10.60 -24.56
N GLY A 300 -20.41 10.92 -25.39
CA GLY A 300 -20.54 11.91 -26.48
C GLY A 300 -19.52 13.04 -26.51
N GLN A 301 -18.64 13.19 -25.52
CA GLN A 301 -17.57 14.21 -25.57
C GLN A 301 -16.18 13.57 -25.66
N ARG A 302 -15.53 13.76 -26.82
CA ARG A 302 -14.12 13.37 -27.03
C ARG A 302 -13.24 14.19 -26.10
N THR A 303 -12.42 13.49 -25.31
CA THR A 303 -11.47 14.13 -24.39
C THR A 303 -10.39 14.90 -25.15
N SER A 304 -10.06 16.09 -24.68
CA SER A 304 -8.80 16.74 -25.01
C SER A 304 -7.62 15.81 -24.68
N LEU A 305 -6.74 15.67 -25.66
CA LEU A 305 -5.56 14.82 -25.62
C LEU A 305 -4.64 15.27 -24.46
N ARG A 306 -4.33 14.37 -23.53
CA ARG A 306 -3.30 14.57 -22.49
C ARG A 306 -1.92 14.70 -23.19
N PRO A 307 -0.95 15.49 -22.65
CA PRO A 307 0.35 15.72 -23.30
C PRO A 307 1.23 14.47 -23.48
N ARG A 308 0.90 13.33 -22.86
CA ARG A 308 1.66 12.08 -23.01
C ARG A 308 1.36 11.28 -24.29
N ARG A 309 0.46 11.73 -25.16
CA ARG A 309 0.18 11.10 -26.47
C ARG A 309 0.53 12.01 -27.66
N ALA A 310 1.70 12.62 -27.62
CA ALA A 310 2.39 13.09 -28.82
C ALA A 310 3.85 12.61 -28.80
N VAL A 311 4.08 11.33 -28.46
CA VAL A 311 5.36 10.69 -28.78
C VAL A 311 5.35 10.47 -30.29
N ALA A 312 6.17 11.26 -30.98
CA ALA A 312 6.39 11.25 -32.42
C ALA A 312 5.09 11.16 -33.24
N ALA A 313 4.37 12.27 -33.32
CA ALA A 313 3.44 12.42 -34.42
C ALA A 313 4.26 12.22 -35.71
N GLY A 314 3.88 11.23 -36.54
CA GLY A 314 4.78 10.55 -37.48
C GLY A 314 5.61 11.49 -38.36
N GLU A 315 6.77 11.01 -38.84
CA GLU A 315 7.84 11.80 -39.49
C GLU A 315 7.38 12.78 -40.59
N ARG A 316 6.18 12.63 -41.16
CA ARG A 316 5.64 13.51 -42.19
C ARG A 316 4.18 13.96 -42.00
N ALA A 317 3.48 13.53 -40.94
CA ALA A 317 2.06 13.83 -40.72
C ALA A 317 1.74 14.06 -39.23
N GLY A 318 2.64 14.78 -38.55
CA GLY A 318 2.55 15.04 -37.13
C GLY A 318 3.05 16.43 -36.74
N LYS A 319 2.84 16.82 -35.47
CA LYS A 319 3.44 18.00 -34.84
C LYS A 319 4.97 17.92 -34.95
N LEU A 320 5.52 18.41 -36.05
CA LEU A 320 6.92 18.76 -36.18
C LEU A 320 7.17 19.92 -35.22
N ASP A 321 8.06 19.70 -34.26
CA ASP A 321 8.61 20.79 -33.47
C ASP A 321 9.45 21.63 -34.45
N HIS A 322 9.00 22.82 -34.79
CA HIS A 322 9.62 23.69 -35.80
C HIS A 322 10.98 24.27 -35.38
N ALA A 323 11.59 23.73 -34.31
CA ALA A 323 12.86 24.19 -33.73
C ALA A 323 14.10 23.98 -34.64
N GLY A 324 13.94 23.57 -35.90
CA GLY A 324 15.03 23.35 -36.86
C GLY A 324 14.92 24.08 -38.21
N GLN A 325 13.98 25.01 -38.41
CA GLN A 325 13.84 25.72 -39.71
C GLN A 325 14.49 27.12 -39.74
N GLY A 326 15.39 27.41 -38.80
CA GLY A 326 16.13 28.68 -38.75
C GLY A 326 17.37 28.76 -39.65
N GLU A 327 17.78 27.67 -40.30
CA GLU A 327 18.88 27.74 -41.28
C GLU A 327 18.35 28.06 -42.68
N PRO A 328 18.88 29.11 -43.35
CA PRO A 328 18.46 29.46 -44.70
C PRO A 328 18.84 28.32 -45.65
N ASN A 329 17.84 27.60 -46.15
CA ASN A 329 18.03 26.63 -47.23
C ASN A 329 18.13 27.40 -48.57
N PRO A 330 19.28 27.42 -49.26
CA PRO A 330 19.46 28.16 -50.50
C PRO A 330 18.68 27.58 -51.69
N MET A 331 17.98 26.45 -51.53
CA MET A 331 17.24 25.76 -52.60
C MET A 331 15.74 26.09 -52.66
N ARG A 332 15.22 27.02 -51.83
CA ARG A 332 13.84 27.53 -51.95
C ARG A 332 13.82 28.93 -52.55
N VAL A 333 14.31 29.04 -53.77
CA VAL A 333 14.02 30.17 -54.66
C VAL A 333 13.37 29.55 -55.89
N PHE A 334 12.27 30.14 -56.33
CA PHE A 334 11.40 29.84 -57.48
C PHE A 334 10.00 29.28 -57.16
N ASP A 335 9.05 30.16 -57.47
CA ASP A 335 7.60 30.03 -57.71
C ASP A 335 6.72 29.63 -56.50
N ASP A 336 5.74 30.40 -56.05
CA ASP A 336 4.80 31.24 -56.80
C ASP A 336 4.62 32.65 -56.19
N ASP A 337 5.01 33.66 -56.96
CA ASP A 337 4.33 34.95 -56.97
C ASP A 337 2.89 34.74 -57.44
N LEU A 338 1.89 35.24 -56.70
CA LEU A 338 0.72 35.95 -57.26
C LEU A 338 -0.11 36.62 -56.15
N ARG A 339 0.34 37.82 -55.82
CA ARG A 339 -0.43 39.07 -55.57
C ARG A 339 -1.50 39.13 -54.48
N ALA A 340 -1.18 39.99 -53.52
CA ALA A 340 -2.10 40.78 -52.71
C ALA A 340 -3.03 41.70 -53.53
N GLY A 341 -4.21 42.02 -53.00
CA GLY A 341 -4.92 43.26 -53.33
C GLY A 341 -6.45 43.22 -53.28
N LEU A 342 -7.01 43.82 -52.21
CA LEU A 342 -8.17 44.74 -52.21
C LEU A 342 -9.40 44.39 -53.07
N ARG A 343 -10.47 43.95 -52.40
CA ARG A 343 -11.78 44.65 -52.31
C ARG A 343 -12.65 44.04 -51.23
#